data_AF-A0A7X7D187-F1
#
_entry.id   AF-A0A7X7D187-F1
#
_cell.length_a   1.000
_cell.length_b   1.000
_cell.length_c   1.000
_cell.angle_alpha   90.00
_cell.angle_beta   90.00
_cell.angle_gamma   90.00
#
_symmetry.space_group_name_H-M   'P 1'
#
loop_
_entity.id
_entity.type
_entity.pdbx_description
1 polymer ?
#
loop_
_entity_poly.entity_id
_entity_poly.type
_entity_poly.pdbx_seq_one_letter_code
_entity_poly.pdbx_strand_id
1 'polypeptide(L)' 'MLDIRFPIGLMFSIVGLIILIYGLATMGHDPMYARSLNVNINLISGIGTLAFGLLMLLFSDPVRKRRKKQ' A
#
# COMPACT_ATOMS: atom_id res chain seq x y z
N MET A 1 21.22 10.07 -11.50
CA MET A 1 20.08 9.30 -12.04
C MET A 1 18.94 9.40 -11.03
N LEU A 2 17.73 9.74 -11.46
CA LEU A 2 16.56 9.79 -10.58
C LEU A 2 16.31 8.36 -10.06
N ASP A 3 16.29 8.16 -8.74
CA ASP A 3 15.97 6.85 -8.18
C ASP A 3 14.49 6.56 -8.43
N ILE A 4 14.21 5.73 -9.44
CA ILE A 4 12.84 5.36 -9.85
C ILE A 4 12.04 4.70 -8.72
N ARG A 5 12.70 4.13 -7.72
CA ARG A 5 12.05 3.50 -6.56
C ARG A 5 11.28 4.50 -5.73
N PHE A 6 11.70 5.77 -5.72
CA PHE A 6 11.03 6.82 -4.95
C PHE A 6 9.63 7.17 -5.50
N PRO A 7 9.45 7.60 -6.77
CA PRO A 7 8.13 7.89 -7.30
C PRO A 7 7.24 6.63 -7.36
N ILE A 8 7.81 5.46 -7.69
CA ILE A 8 7.06 4.20 -7.75
C ILE A 8 6.58 3.80 -6.35
N GLY A 9 7.47 3.78 -5.34
CA GLY A 9 7.11 3.44 -3.98
C GLY A 9 6.06 4.38 -3.38
N LEU A 10 6.09 5.65 -3.76
CA LEU A 10 5.10 6.66 -3.33
C LEU A 10 3.73 6.40 -3.95
N MET A 11 3.66 6.09 -5.26
CA MET A 11 2.43 5.70 -5.93
C MET A 11 1.80 4.44 -5.32
N PHE A 12 2.60 3.38 -5.14
CA PHE A 12 2.13 2.12 -4.53
C PHE A 12 1.66 2.32 -3.08
N SER A 13 2.34 3.18 -2.32
CA SER A 13 1.93 3.49 -0.94
C SER A 13 0.60 4.25 -0.90
N ILE A 14 0.41 5.26 -1.76
CA ILE A 14 -0.85 6.02 -1.81
C ILE A 14 -2.00 5.12 -2.24
N VAL A 15 -1.84 4.36 -3.33
CA VAL A 15 -2.89 3.47 -3.85
C VAL A 15 -3.20 2.37 -2.84
N GLY A 16 -2.17 1.74 -2.26
CA GLY A 16 -2.33 0.72 -1.23
C GLY A 16 -3.06 1.25 0.00
N LEU A 17 -2.76 2.48 0.43
CA LEU A 17 -3.45 3.12 1.55
C LEU A 17 -4.95 3.38 1.26
N ILE A 18 -5.27 3.85 0.05
CA ILE A 18 -6.65 4.08 -0.37
C ILE A 18 -7.43 2.76 -0.36
N ILE A 19 -6.87 1.70 -0.95
CA ILE A 19 -7.49 0.38 -1.03
C ILE A 19 -7.66 -0.22 0.38
N LEU A 20 -6.67 -0.05 1.27
CA LEU A 20 -6.73 -0.48 2.66
C LEU A 20 -7.87 0.20 3.41
N ILE A 21 -7.99 1.53 3.31
CA ILE A 21 -9.06 2.31 3.94
C ILE A 21 -10.42 1.87 3.40
N TYR A 22 -10.54 1.65 2.09
CA TYR A 22 -11.77 1.15 1.48
C TYR A 22 -12.13 -0.26 1.97
N GLY A 23 -11.15 -1.16 2.08
CA GLY A 23 -11.32 -2.47 2.69
C GLY A 23 -11.82 -2.39 4.13
N LEU A 24 -11.23 -1.52 4.95
CA LEU A 24 -11.67 -1.28 6.33
C LEU A 24 -13.10 -0.72 6.39
N ALA A 25 -13.44 0.23 5.52
CA ALA A 25 -14.78 0.83 5.45
C ALA A 25 -15.87 -0.19 5.05
N THR A 26 -15.50 -1.26 4.35
CA THR A 26 -16.41 -2.28 3.82
C THR A 26 -16.34 -3.60 4.59
N MET A 27 -15.62 -3.68 5.72
CA MET A 27 -15.41 -4.92 6.52
C MET A 27 -16.69 -5.65 7.02
N GLY A 28 -17.90 -5.15 6.74
CA GLY A 28 -19.17 -5.81 7.07
C GLY A 28 -19.59 -6.90 6.08
N HIS A 29 -20.85 -7.37 6.21
CA HIS A 29 -21.52 -8.25 5.25
C HIS A 29 -21.87 -7.49 3.96
N ASP A 30 -20.85 -6.92 3.31
CA ASP A 30 -21.04 -6.27 2.02
C ASP A 30 -21.35 -7.35 0.98
N PRO A 31 -22.50 -7.28 0.28
CA PRO A 31 -22.88 -8.27 -0.73
C PRO A 31 -21.85 -8.40 -1.86
N MET A 32 -20.97 -7.41 -2.05
CA MET A 32 -19.84 -7.49 -2.96
C MET A 32 -18.89 -8.66 -2.62
N TYR A 33 -18.66 -8.97 -1.34
CA TYR A 33 -17.73 -10.03 -0.93
C TYR A 33 -18.29 -11.45 -1.08
N ALA A 34 -19.57 -11.62 -1.39
CA ALA A 34 -20.15 -12.95 -1.65
C ALA A 34 -19.45 -13.66 -2.83
N ARG A 35 -18.98 -12.89 -3.82
CA ARG A 35 -18.17 -13.38 -4.96
C ARG A 35 -16.76 -13.82 -4.53
N SER A 36 -16.31 -13.37 -3.37
CA SER A 36 -14.96 -13.54 -2.81
C SER A 36 -14.94 -14.51 -1.63
N LEU A 37 -15.94 -15.39 -1.50
CA LEU A 37 -16.11 -16.28 -0.33
C LEU A 37 -16.22 -15.51 1.01
N ASN A 38 -16.86 -14.33 1.00
CA ASN A 38 -16.93 -13.40 2.14
C ASN A 38 -15.56 -12.91 2.64
N VAL A 39 -14.51 -13.02 1.82
CA VAL A 39 -13.18 -12.50 2.14
C VAL A 39 -13.07 -11.07 1.64
N ASN A 40 -12.59 -10.19 2.52
CA ASN A 40 -12.32 -8.80 2.19
C ASN A 40 -11.05 -8.66 1.33
N ILE A 41 -11.19 -8.88 0.03
CA ILE A 41 -10.08 -8.85 -0.93
C ILE A 41 -9.43 -7.47 -1.02
N ASN A 42 -10.19 -6.39 -0.82
CA ASN A 42 -9.69 -5.03 -0.80
C ASN A 42 -8.73 -4.84 0.36
N LEU A 43 -9.07 -5.33 1.55
CA LEU A 43 -8.18 -5.24 2.70
C LEU A 43 -6.87 -6.01 2.47
N ILE A 44 -6.95 -7.25 2.00
CA ILE A 44 -5.76 -8.09 1.77
C ILE A 44 -4.86 -7.48 0.69
N SER A 45 -5.44 -7.09 -0.45
CA SER A 45 -4.69 -6.47 -1.55
C SER A 45 -4.15 -5.09 -1.17
N GLY A 46 -4.90 -4.31 -0.40
CA GLY A 46 -4.47 -3.00 0.14
C GLY A 46 -3.28 -3.12 1.07
N ILE A 47 -3.31 -4.07 2.03
CA ILE A 47 -2.17 -4.36 2.92
C ILE A 47 -0.95 -4.76 2.09
N GLY A 48 -1.09 -5.71 1.15
CA GLY A 48 0.05 -6.18 0.34
C GLY A 48 0.67 -5.06 -0.51
N THR A 49 -0.17 -4.26 -1.17
CA THR A 49 0.26 -3.13 -2.01
C THR A 49 0.94 -2.04 -1.19
N LEU A 50 0.38 -1.71 -0.03
CA LEU A 50 0.95 -0.71 0.89
C LEU A 50 2.30 -1.19 1.44
N ALA A 51 2.40 -2.45 1.88
CA ALA A 51 3.64 -3.04 2.36
C ALA A 51 4.74 -2.98 1.29
N PHE A 52 4.40 -3.33 0.04
CA PHE A 52 5.33 -3.24 -1.09
C PHE A 52 5.80 -1.79 -1.36
N GLY A 53 4.87 -0.83 -1.38
CA GLY A 53 5.20 0.58 -1.57
C GLY A 53 6.11 1.14 -0.46
N LEU A 54 5.82 0.79 0.79
CA LEU A 54 6.63 1.19 1.94
C LEU A 54 8.03 0.57 1.90
N LEU A 55 8.15 -0.72 1.53
CA LEU A 55 9.45 -1.37 1.34
C LEU A 55 10.28 -0.65 0.27
N MET A 56 9.70 -0.33 -0.89
CA MET A 56 10.39 0.43 -1.93
C MET A 56 10.85 1.80 -1.45
N LEU A 57 10.01 2.53 -0.71
CA LEU A 57 10.37 3.82 -0.14
C LEU A 57 11.53 3.68 0.86
N LEU A 58 11.50 2.68 1.74
CA LEU A 58 12.56 2.40 2.72
C LEU A 58 13.92 2.15 2.07
N PHE A 59 13.95 1.48 0.92
CA PHE A 59 15.18 1.21 0.17
C PHE A 59 15.59 2.34 -0.80
N SER A 60 14.75 3.35 -0.99
CA SER A 60 15.06 4.47 -1.88
C SER A 60 16.16 5.39 -1.30
N ASP A 61 17.02 5.91 -2.18
CA ASP A 61 18.13 6.78 -1.81
C ASP A 61 17.72 8.08 -1.08
N PRO A 62 16.59 8.76 -1.44
CA PRO A 62 16.14 9.95 -0.73
C PRO A 62 15.75 9.67 0.73
N VAL A 63 15.09 8.54 0.99
CA VAL A 63 14.70 8.12 2.35
C VAL A 63 15.93 7.69 3.15
N ARG A 64 16.88 6.97 2.52
CA ARG A 64 18.14 6.59 3.18
C ARG A 64 18.99 7.80 3.56
N LYS A 65 19.03 8.84 2.72
CA LYS A 65 19.72 10.11 3.03
C LYS A 65 19.04 10.89 4.16
N ARG A 66 17.70 10.89 4.23
CA ARG A 66 16.96 11.48 5.37
C ARG A 66 17.23 10.73 6.67
N ARG A 67 17.21 9.38 6.66
CA ARG A 67 17.51 8.55 7.85
C ARG A 67 18.94 8.67 8.37
N LYS A 68 19.93 9.01 7.52
CA LYS A 68 21.33 9.24 7.95
C LYS A 68 21.61 10.64 8.50
N LYS A 69 20.68 11.58 8.33
CA LYS A 69 20.80 12.96 8.79
C LYS A 69 20.11 13.20 10.14
N GLN A 70 19.33 12.23 10.60
CA GLN A 70 18.92 12.05 12.00
C GLN A 70 19.90 11.13 12.69
#